data_AF-C8X8H4-F1
#
_entry.id   AF-C8X8H4-F1
#
_cell.length_a   1.000
_cell.length_b   1.000
_cell.length_c   1.000
_cell.angle_alpha   90.00
_cell.angle_beta   90.00
_cell.angle_gamma   90.00
#
_symmetry.space_group_name_H-M   'P 1'
#
loop_
_entity.id
_entity.type
_entity.pdbx_description
1 polymer ?
#
loop_
_entity_poly.entity_id
_entity_poly.type
_entity_poly.pdbx_seq_one_letter_code
_entity_poly.pdbx_strand_id
1 'polypeptide(L)'
;MAVLNIRVDDRVRDHLKQMADVDGLTLSEFVRNLLLEAVVPIYEQEVEHGDEPAPESMRIFERQALSLLHRILARVLPEDANEDDGDPDYQLMRARLLEAGFAGSYWYEVAGFSTELSKRDCGRVSDILQMFRIITFSIDHLAKAGVLVDDELSYHLEFGGFDHNDALEGQMASYVDFLMRDSRWTELKPQINRHDNGNSHTLMLDTYLRMLSEFRRIMDGRKRGSGRLDYLLSCEELKRIVDAQIHPSNRNYDR
;
A
#
# COMPACT_ATOMS: atom_id res chain seq x y z
N MET A 1 18.28 -23.43 -9.61
CA MET A 1 18.38 -22.25 -8.72
C MET A 1 19.62 -21.46 -9.11
N ALA A 2 19.47 -20.17 -9.38
CA ALA A 2 20.60 -19.27 -9.60
C ALA A 2 21.05 -18.66 -8.26
N VAL A 3 22.36 -18.42 -8.10
CA VAL A 3 22.93 -17.81 -6.89
C VAL A 3 23.27 -16.35 -7.19
N LEU A 4 22.75 -15.45 -6.37
CA LEU A 4 23.01 -14.01 -6.46
C LEU A 4 23.96 -13.60 -5.32
N ASN A 5 25.14 -13.07 -5.66
CA ASN A 5 26.09 -12.55 -4.69
C ASN A 5 26.00 -11.02 -4.67
N ILE A 6 25.47 -10.46 -3.58
CA ILE A 6 25.32 -9.01 -3.41
C ILE A 6 26.41 -8.51 -2.44
N ARG A 7 27.06 -7.39 -2.80
CA ARG A 7 27.93 -6.65 -1.88
C ARG A 7 27.19 -5.41 -1.37
N VAL A 8 27.12 -5.27 -0.06
CA VAL A 8 26.58 -4.10 0.64
C VAL A 8 27.63 -3.63 1.66
N ASP A 9 27.56 -2.37 2.05
CA ASP A 9 28.38 -1.85 3.15
C ASP A 9 27.99 -2.48 4.49
N ASP A 10 28.92 -2.46 5.45
CA ASP A 10 28.76 -3.12 6.75
C ASP A 10 27.56 -2.58 7.53
N ARG A 11 27.27 -1.27 7.41
CA ARG A 11 26.13 -0.65 8.09
C ARG A 11 24.80 -1.20 7.57
N VAL A 12 24.65 -1.32 6.25
CA VAL A 12 23.45 -1.93 5.65
C VAL A 12 23.33 -3.41 6.03
N ARG A 13 24.44 -4.16 6.00
CA ARG A 13 24.46 -5.57 6.40
C ARG A 13 23.98 -5.76 7.84
N ASP A 14 24.50 -4.94 8.75
CA ASP A 14 24.19 -5.06 10.18
C ASP A 14 22.74 -4.66 10.48
N HIS A 15 22.19 -3.67 9.76
CA HIS A 15 20.78 -3.31 9.90
C HIS A 15 19.85 -4.40 9.35
N LEU A 16 20.16 -4.98 8.19
CA LEU A 16 19.40 -6.12 7.65
C LEU A 16 19.44 -7.32 8.60
N LYS A 17 20.58 -7.55 9.26
CA LYS A 17 20.71 -8.61 10.25
C LYS A 17 19.81 -8.36 11.47
N GLN A 18 19.78 -7.13 11.97
CA GLN A 18 18.90 -6.77 13.08
C GLN A 18 17.43 -6.98 12.74
N MET A 19 17.00 -6.65 11.52
CA MET A 19 15.65 -6.91 11.05
C MET A 19 15.35 -8.41 10.94
N ALA A 20 16.28 -9.19 10.37
CA ALA A 20 16.15 -10.64 10.28
C ALA A 20 16.01 -11.29 11.67
N ASP A 21 16.80 -10.84 12.65
CA ASP A 21 16.77 -11.34 14.02
C ASP A 21 15.43 -11.04 14.71
N VAL A 22 14.80 -9.89 14.43
CA VAL A 22 13.47 -9.53 14.94
C VAL A 22 12.40 -10.49 14.41
N ASP A 23 12.52 -10.89 13.15
CA ASP A 23 11.58 -11.79 12.48
C ASP A 23 11.92 -13.28 12.69
N GLY A 24 12.99 -13.58 13.44
CA GLY A 24 13.44 -14.95 13.71
C GLY A 24 14.00 -15.68 12.49
N LEU A 25 14.43 -14.94 11.46
CA LEU A 25 14.93 -15.46 10.19
C LEU A 25 16.46 -15.33 10.11
N THR A 26 17.09 -16.17 9.27
CA THR A 26 18.50 -15.93 8.92
C THR A 26 18.61 -14.72 7.99
N LEU A 27 19.75 -14.01 8.01
CA LEU A 27 20.00 -12.87 7.13
C LEU A 27 19.80 -13.24 5.65
N SER A 28 20.20 -14.43 5.24
CA SER A 28 20.03 -14.91 3.86
C SER A 28 18.56 -15.18 3.51
N GLU A 29 17.77 -15.75 4.41
CA GLU A 29 16.33 -15.95 4.20
C GLU A 29 15.58 -14.62 4.17
N PHE A 30 15.91 -13.72 5.09
CA PHE A 30 15.34 -12.38 5.15
C PHE A 30 15.62 -11.60 3.85
N VAL A 31 16.87 -11.58 3.39
CA VAL A 31 17.23 -10.92 2.12
C VAL A 31 16.60 -11.63 0.92
N ARG A 32 16.55 -12.97 0.93
CA ARG A 32 15.86 -13.73 -0.13
C ARG A 32 14.38 -13.37 -0.18
N ASN A 33 13.70 -13.30 0.94
CA ASN A 33 12.28 -12.93 1.01
C ASN A 33 12.08 -11.49 0.55
N LEU A 34 12.93 -10.55 1.00
CA LEU A 34 12.91 -9.17 0.51
C LEU A 34 13.12 -9.08 -1.00
N LEU A 35 13.95 -9.94 -1.59
CA LEU A 35 14.19 -10.02 -3.03
C LEU A 35 13.02 -10.67 -3.76
N LEU A 36 12.43 -11.74 -3.22
CA LEU A 36 11.23 -12.37 -3.79
C LEU A 36 10.02 -11.44 -3.74
N GLU A 37 9.88 -10.65 -2.67
CA GLU A 37 8.87 -9.60 -2.58
C GLU A 37 9.17 -8.40 -3.48
N ALA A 38 10.44 -8.09 -3.74
CA ALA A 38 10.83 -7.00 -4.64
C ALA A 38 10.71 -7.40 -6.12
N VAL A 39 10.92 -8.67 -6.42
CA VAL A 39 10.67 -9.26 -7.73
C VAL A 39 9.19 -9.64 -7.77
N VAL A 40 8.34 -8.65 -8.05
CA VAL A 40 6.94 -8.90 -8.40
C VAL A 40 6.94 -9.96 -9.52
N PRO A 41 6.32 -11.13 -9.33
CA PRO A 41 6.18 -12.10 -10.41
C PRO A 41 5.42 -11.44 -11.56
N ILE A 42 6.15 -11.07 -12.61
CA ILE A 42 5.53 -10.79 -13.91
C ILE A 42 5.13 -12.18 -14.42
N TYR A 43 3.84 -12.51 -14.27
CA TYR A 43 3.16 -13.79 -14.53
C TYR A 43 3.20 -14.85 -13.41
N GLU A 44 2.05 -15.09 -12.76
CA GLU A 44 1.11 -16.14 -13.21
C GLU A 44 -0.28 -15.96 -12.58
N GLN A 45 -1.29 -16.03 -13.46
CA GLN A 45 -2.74 -16.01 -13.28
C GLN A 45 -3.37 -14.66 -12.90
N GLU A 46 -4.01 -14.04 -13.91
CA GLU A 46 -5.14 -13.12 -13.68
C GLU A 46 -6.17 -13.87 -12.84
N VAL A 47 -6.10 -13.71 -11.53
CA VAL A 47 -7.27 -13.93 -10.69
C VAL A 47 -8.16 -12.74 -11.00
N GLU A 48 -9.07 -12.91 -11.96
CA GLU A 48 -10.15 -11.96 -12.18
C GLU A 48 -10.84 -11.72 -10.82
N HIS A 49 -10.61 -10.53 -10.28
CA HIS A 49 -11.31 -9.87 -9.18
C HIS A 49 -11.57 -10.64 -7.87
N GLY A 50 -11.05 -10.06 -6.78
CA GLY A 50 -11.85 -9.77 -5.59
C GLY A 50 -11.97 -10.84 -4.51
N ASP A 51 -11.69 -12.10 -4.80
CA ASP A 51 -11.86 -13.18 -3.83
C ASP A 51 -10.59 -14.03 -3.67
N GLU A 52 -10.10 -14.15 -2.43
CA GLU A 52 -9.14 -15.18 -2.06
C GLU A 52 -9.67 -16.58 -2.42
N PRO A 53 -8.83 -17.47 -2.97
CA PRO A 53 -9.26 -18.82 -3.27
C PRO A 53 -9.73 -19.51 -1.98
N ALA A 54 -10.93 -20.10 -2.07
CA ALA A 54 -11.51 -20.83 -0.96
C ALA A 54 -10.56 -21.93 -0.47
N PRO A 55 -10.43 -22.11 0.87
CA PRO A 55 -9.60 -23.17 1.39
C PRO A 55 -10.19 -24.53 1.00
N GLU A 56 -9.36 -25.43 0.47
CA GLU A 56 -9.79 -26.79 0.09
C GLU A 56 -10.22 -27.63 1.30
N SER A 57 -9.79 -27.25 2.51
CA SER A 57 -10.20 -27.86 3.77
C SER A 57 -10.07 -26.89 4.94
N MET A 58 -10.83 -27.16 6.00
CA MET A 58 -10.75 -26.46 7.28
C MET A 58 -10.64 -27.47 8.42
N ARG A 59 -9.92 -27.12 9.48
CA ARG A 59 -9.85 -27.94 10.70
C ARG A 59 -11.23 -28.00 11.33
N ILE A 60 -11.54 -29.11 12.01
CA ILE A 60 -12.82 -29.30 12.70
C ILE A 60 -13.11 -28.15 13.67
N PHE A 61 -12.08 -27.68 14.38
CA PHE A 61 -12.20 -26.54 15.30
C PHE A 61 -12.56 -25.23 14.59
N GLU A 62 -11.97 -24.95 13.42
CA GLU A 62 -12.29 -23.74 12.63
C GLU A 62 -13.74 -23.80 12.14
N ARG A 63 -14.16 -24.95 11.60
CA ARG A 63 -15.56 -25.17 11.18
C ARG A 63 -16.54 -25.01 12.34
N GLN A 64 -16.20 -25.52 13.53
CA GLN A 64 -17.02 -25.38 14.72
C GLN A 64 -17.10 -23.92 15.19
N ALA A 65 -15.97 -23.20 15.17
CA ALA A 65 -15.95 -21.78 15.56
C ALA A 65 -16.78 -20.93 14.59
N LEU A 66 -16.58 -21.08 13.28
CA LEU A 66 -17.31 -20.35 12.25
C LEU A 66 -18.81 -20.70 12.26
N SER A 67 -19.18 -21.98 12.42
CA SER A 67 -20.60 -22.35 12.48
C SER A 67 -21.31 -21.77 13.70
N LEU A 68 -20.61 -21.68 14.85
CA LEU A 68 -21.13 -21.00 16.03
C LEU A 68 -21.29 -19.49 15.80
N LEU A 69 -20.33 -18.83 15.15
CA LEU A 69 -20.43 -17.40 14.82
C LEU A 69 -21.64 -17.10 13.94
N HIS A 70 -21.85 -17.87 12.87
CA HIS A 70 -23.02 -17.72 12.00
C HIS A 70 -24.34 -17.96 12.74
N ARG A 71 -24.39 -18.96 13.64
CA ARG A 71 -25.58 -19.19 14.47
C ARG A 71 -25.84 -18.05 15.46
N ILE A 72 -24.79 -17.40 15.97
CA ILE A 72 -24.91 -16.23 16.84
C ILE A 72 -25.42 -15.05 16.02
N LEU A 73 -24.82 -14.75 14.86
CA LEU A 73 -25.24 -13.67 13.95
C LEU A 73 -26.72 -13.79 13.59
N ALA A 74 -27.18 -14.99 13.21
CA ALA A 74 -28.59 -15.25 12.91
C ALA A 74 -29.58 -14.94 14.07
N ARG A 75 -29.09 -14.79 15.30
CA ARG A 75 -29.91 -14.46 16.49
C ARG A 75 -29.77 -13.02 16.95
N VAL A 76 -28.71 -12.33 16.54
CA VAL A 76 -28.40 -10.97 17.03
C VAL A 76 -28.50 -9.90 15.95
N LEU A 77 -28.59 -10.29 14.67
CA LEU A 77 -28.83 -9.37 13.57
C LEU A 77 -30.20 -8.70 13.71
N PRO A 78 -30.27 -7.35 13.68
CA PRO A 78 -31.54 -6.63 13.61
C PRO A 78 -32.29 -6.97 12.33
N GLU A 79 -33.62 -7.10 12.40
CA GLU A 79 -34.46 -7.47 11.23
C GLU A 79 -34.32 -6.49 10.06
N ASP A 80 -33.91 -5.24 10.33
CA ASP A 80 -33.77 -4.13 9.39
C ASP A 80 -32.32 -3.78 9.00
N ALA A 81 -31.31 -4.52 9.48
CA ALA A 81 -29.89 -4.23 9.24
C ALA A 81 -29.14 -5.41 8.59
N ASN A 82 -29.69 -5.95 7.50
CA ASN A 82 -29.20 -7.17 6.83
C ASN A 82 -28.30 -6.90 5.60
N GLU A 83 -27.72 -5.70 5.46
CA GLU A 83 -26.98 -5.30 4.24
C GLU A 83 -25.70 -6.13 4.05
N ASP A 84 -24.64 -5.82 4.79
CA ASP A 84 -23.33 -6.47 4.61
C ASP A 84 -23.29 -7.89 5.19
N ASP A 85 -24.02 -8.13 6.28
CA ASP A 85 -24.04 -9.40 6.99
C ASP A 85 -25.12 -10.38 6.49
N GLY A 86 -25.98 -9.96 5.55
CA GLY A 86 -27.13 -10.77 5.11
C GLY A 86 -28.18 -11.01 6.21
N ASP A 87 -29.15 -11.87 5.92
CA ASP A 87 -30.29 -12.13 6.82
C ASP A 87 -30.08 -13.38 7.72
N PRO A 88 -30.96 -13.62 8.71
CA PRO A 88 -30.85 -14.80 9.59
C PRO A 88 -30.81 -16.15 8.84
N ASP A 89 -31.52 -16.28 7.72
CA ASP A 89 -31.56 -17.52 6.95
C ASP A 89 -30.24 -17.75 6.19
N TYR A 90 -29.66 -16.69 5.64
CA TYR A 90 -28.34 -16.68 5.01
C TYR A 90 -27.26 -17.13 6.00
N GLN A 91 -27.29 -16.59 7.21
CA GLN A 91 -26.38 -16.96 8.28
C GLN A 91 -26.57 -18.43 8.72
N LEU A 92 -27.82 -18.88 8.89
CA LEU A 92 -28.10 -20.29 9.24
C LEU A 92 -27.68 -21.27 8.13
N MET A 93 -27.79 -20.87 6.86
CA MET A 93 -27.29 -21.66 5.73
C MET A 93 -25.78 -21.87 5.84
N ARG A 94 -24.99 -20.81 6.05
CA ARG A 94 -23.53 -20.89 6.21
C ARG A 94 -23.12 -21.80 7.37
N ALA A 95 -23.79 -21.69 8.52
CA ALA A 95 -23.56 -22.60 9.64
C ALA A 95 -23.76 -24.08 9.27
N ARG A 96 -24.83 -24.40 8.54
CA ARG A 96 -25.14 -25.78 8.12
C ARG A 96 -24.13 -26.32 7.11
N LEU A 97 -23.67 -25.49 6.16
CA LEU A 97 -22.63 -25.85 5.19
C LEU A 97 -21.33 -26.28 5.92
N LEU A 98 -20.91 -25.48 6.91
CA LEU A 98 -19.75 -25.76 7.74
C LEU A 98 -19.92 -27.00 8.62
N GLU A 99 -21.10 -27.24 9.20
CA GLU A 99 -21.38 -28.43 10.01
C GLU A 99 -21.39 -29.71 9.15
N ALA A 100 -21.98 -29.65 7.97
CA ALA A 100 -22.06 -30.78 7.04
C ALA A 100 -20.73 -31.10 6.35
N GLY A 101 -19.80 -30.14 6.29
CA GLY A 101 -18.47 -30.35 5.71
C GLY A 101 -18.46 -30.27 4.19
N PHE A 102 -19.32 -29.43 3.62
CA PHE A 102 -19.36 -29.20 2.18
C PHE A 102 -18.22 -28.27 1.76
N ALA A 103 -17.02 -28.84 1.59
CA ALA A 103 -15.80 -28.09 1.26
C ALA A 103 -15.93 -27.26 -0.03
N GLY A 104 -16.70 -27.73 -1.02
CA GLY A 104 -17.00 -26.96 -2.25
C GLY A 104 -17.83 -25.69 -2.02
N SER A 105 -18.31 -25.46 -0.80
CA SER A 105 -19.05 -24.26 -0.38
C SER A 105 -18.24 -23.39 0.60
N TYR A 106 -16.97 -23.70 0.86
CA TYR A 106 -16.14 -22.88 1.76
C TYR A 106 -15.79 -21.51 1.18
N TRP A 107 -16.05 -21.28 -0.12
CA TRP A 107 -15.93 -19.96 -0.72
C TRP A 107 -16.85 -18.91 -0.06
N TYR A 108 -17.99 -19.31 0.51
CA TYR A 108 -18.84 -18.39 1.29
C TYR A 108 -18.11 -17.78 2.50
N GLU A 109 -17.06 -18.44 3.00
CA GLU A 109 -16.29 -17.99 4.17
C GLU A 109 -15.22 -16.96 3.85
N VAL A 110 -14.80 -16.90 2.58
CA VAL A 110 -13.76 -15.99 2.09
C VAL A 110 -14.25 -15.05 1.00
N ALA A 111 -15.52 -15.13 0.62
CA ALA A 111 -16.14 -14.18 -0.31
C ALA A 111 -15.98 -12.75 0.23
N GLY A 112 -15.49 -11.85 -0.62
CA GLY A 112 -15.16 -10.48 -0.28
C GLY A 112 -13.81 -10.29 0.42
N PHE A 113 -13.04 -11.37 0.67
CA PHE A 113 -11.68 -11.24 1.17
C PHE A 113 -10.78 -10.88 0.00
N SER A 114 -10.17 -9.69 0.06
CA SER A 114 -9.08 -9.33 -0.84
C SER A 114 -7.78 -9.97 -0.37
N THR A 115 -6.89 -10.24 -1.32
CA THR A 115 -5.52 -10.63 -0.99
C THR A 115 -4.85 -9.62 -0.08
N GLU A 116 -4.11 -10.12 0.90
CA GLU A 116 -3.48 -9.28 1.92
C GLU A 116 -2.45 -8.32 1.30
N LEU A 117 -2.67 -7.03 1.50
CA LEU A 117 -1.63 -6.04 1.25
C LEU A 117 -0.56 -6.17 2.34
N SER A 118 0.66 -6.52 1.93
CA SER A 118 1.75 -6.78 2.88
C SER A 118 2.00 -5.57 3.80
N LYS A 119 2.49 -5.82 5.02
CA LYS A 119 2.89 -4.74 5.95
C LYS A 119 3.87 -3.75 5.31
N ARG A 120 4.76 -4.24 4.44
CA ARG A 120 5.72 -3.42 3.69
C ARG A 120 5.01 -2.53 2.69
N ASP A 121 4.02 -3.03 1.97
CA ASP A 121 3.23 -2.28 1.00
C ASP A 121 2.32 -1.25 1.66
N CYS A 122 1.67 -1.60 2.77
CA CYS A 122 1.00 -0.63 3.64
C CYS A 122 1.94 0.50 4.10
N GLY A 123 3.17 0.14 4.47
CA GLY A 123 4.23 1.10 4.82
C GLY A 123 4.65 1.97 3.64
N ARG A 124 4.80 1.39 2.44
CA ARG A 124 5.12 2.12 1.19
C ARG A 124 4.04 3.16 0.87
N VAL A 125 2.76 2.78 0.90
CA VAL A 125 1.64 3.70 0.69
C VAL A 125 1.69 4.84 1.70
N SER A 126 1.88 4.53 2.98
CA SER A 126 1.97 5.54 4.05
C SER A 126 3.13 6.52 3.83
N ASP A 127 4.31 6.02 3.44
CA ASP A 127 5.48 6.85 3.16
C ASP A 127 5.29 7.75 1.92
N ILE A 128 4.63 7.23 0.88
CA ILE A 128 4.27 7.99 -0.33
C ILE A 128 3.31 9.12 0.03
N LEU A 129 2.23 8.83 0.75
CA LEU A 129 1.28 9.84 1.22
C LEU A 129 1.98 10.90 2.10
N GLN A 130 2.88 10.47 2.99
CA GLN A 130 3.64 11.38 3.83
C GLN A 130 4.55 12.32 3.03
N MET A 131 5.23 11.80 2.00
CA MET A 131 6.03 12.61 1.09
C MET A 131 5.16 13.67 0.39
N PHE A 132 4.04 13.27 -0.23
CA PHE A 132 3.14 14.20 -0.92
C PHE A 132 2.50 15.23 0.02
N ARG A 133 2.22 14.86 1.26
CA ARG A 133 1.75 15.80 2.29
C ARG A 133 2.81 16.86 2.60
N ILE A 134 4.07 16.47 2.76
CA ILE A 134 5.17 17.42 3.01
C ILE A 134 5.39 18.32 1.80
N ILE A 135 5.35 17.77 0.58
CA ILE A 135 5.40 18.53 -0.67
C ILE A 135 4.30 19.59 -0.70
N THR A 136 3.06 19.20 -0.42
CA THR A 136 1.89 20.09 -0.39
C THR A 136 2.07 21.24 0.60
N PHE A 137 2.52 20.95 1.83
CA PHE A 137 2.79 21.98 2.83
C PHE A 137 3.97 22.88 2.45
N SER A 138 4.97 22.35 1.75
CA SER A 138 6.13 23.12 1.30
C SER A 138 5.73 24.13 0.22
N ILE A 139 4.90 23.71 -0.74
CA ILE A 139 4.36 24.60 -1.78
C ILE A 139 3.51 25.71 -1.15
N ASP A 140 2.59 25.37 -0.25
CA ASP A 140 1.76 26.36 0.46
C ASP A 140 2.61 27.36 1.28
N HIS A 141 3.67 26.90 1.93
CA HIS A 141 4.59 27.77 2.65
C HIS A 141 5.39 28.70 1.71
N LEU A 142 5.89 28.20 0.58
CA LEU A 142 6.59 29.01 -0.42
C LEU A 142 5.68 30.09 -1.02
N ALA A 143 4.43 29.73 -1.33
CA ALA A 143 3.43 30.67 -1.82
C ALA A 143 3.17 31.81 -0.82
N LYS A 144 3.05 31.49 0.48
CA LYS A 144 2.91 32.49 1.56
C LYS A 144 4.15 33.39 1.72
N ALA A 145 5.32 32.89 1.37
CA ALA A 145 6.57 33.65 1.36
C ALA A 145 6.79 34.47 0.06
N GLY A 146 5.85 34.43 -0.90
CA GLY A 146 5.95 35.13 -2.18
C GLY A 146 6.82 34.43 -3.22
N VAL A 147 7.20 33.17 -3.00
CA VAL A 147 7.91 32.34 -3.97
C VAL A 147 6.89 31.53 -4.75
N LEU A 148 6.75 31.82 -6.05
CA LEU A 148 5.88 31.06 -6.93
C LEU A 148 6.56 29.76 -7.35
N VAL A 149 5.87 28.65 -7.14
CA VAL A 149 6.19 27.36 -7.74
C VAL A 149 5.50 27.33 -9.10
N ASP A 150 6.23 26.95 -10.13
CA ASP A 150 5.70 26.83 -11.48
C ASP A 150 4.50 25.85 -11.54
N ASP A 151 3.52 26.13 -12.41
CA ASP A 151 2.27 25.35 -12.48
C ASP A 151 2.51 23.92 -12.97
N GLU A 152 3.43 23.73 -13.94
CA GLU A 152 3.82 22.40 -14.43
C GLU A 152 4.53 21.62 -13.32
N LEU A 153 5.46 22.27 -12.62
CA LEU A 153 6.15 21.69 -11.46
C LEU A 153 5.15 21.28 -10.37
N SER A 154 4.15 22.12 -10.09
CA SER A 154 3.12 21.86 -9.08
C SER A 154 2.24 20.67 -9.45
N TYR A 155 1.86 20.55 -10.73
CA TYR A 155 1.08 19.42 -11.24
C TYR A 155 1.81 18.08 -11.05
N HIS A 156 3.10 18.02 -11.38
CA HIS A 156 3.91 16.81 -11.18
C HIS A 156 4.14 16.45 -9.70
N LEU A 157 3.88 17.39 -8.79
CA LEU A 157 4.03 17.23 -7.35
C LEU A 157 2.72 16.88 -6.65
N GLU A 158 1.62 16.70 -7.39
CA GLU A 158 0.36 16.20 -6.85
C GLU A 158 0.34 14.67 -6.75
N PHE A 159 -0.32 14.16 -5.71
CA PHE A 159 -0.61 12.75 -5.63
C PHE A 159 -1.76 12.39 -6.58
N GLY A 160 -1.39 11.74 -7.69
CA GLY A 160 -2.32 11.29 -8.74
C GLY A 160 -3.05 9.98 -8.43
N GLY A 161 -2.62 9.24 -7.39
CA GLY A 161 -3.18 7.95 -7.05
C GLY A 161 -2.46 6.77 -7.72
N PHE A 162 -3.16 5.65 -7.86
CA PHE A 162 -2.59 4.37 -8.30
C PHE A 162 -3.44 3.79 -9.44
N ASP A 163 -2.89 2.86 -10.22
CA ASP A 163 -3.65 2.21 -11.29
C ASP A 163 -4.64 1.21 -10.72
N HIS A 164 -5.93 1.49 -10.88
CA HIS A 164 -6.99 0.60 -10.40
C HIS A 164 -7.07 -0.72 -11.18
N ASN A 165 -6.46 -0.80 -12.37
CA ASN A 165 -6.48 -2.01 -13.20
C ASN A 165 -5.33 -2.97 -12.86
N ASP A 166 -4.30 -2.51 -12.14
CA ASP A 166 -3.21 -3.36 -11.69
C ASP A 166 -3.55 -4.00 -10.34
N ALA A 167 -3.17 -5.27 -10.15
CA ALA A 167 -3.54 -6.03 -8.97
C ALA A 167 -2.95 -5.45 -7.67
N LEU A 168 -1.68 -5.02 -7.70
CA LEU A 168 -1.00 -4.47 -6.53
C LEU A 168 -1.42 -3.01 -6.31
N GLU A 169 -1.37 -2.19 -7.36
CA GLU A 169 -1.71 -0.78 -7.28
C GLU A 169 -3.20 -0.56 -6.99
N GLY A 170 -4.10 -1.43 -7.46
CA GLY A 170 -5.52 -1.39 -7.12
C GLY A 170 -5.78 -1.69 -5.64
N GLN A 171 -5.02 -2.60 -5.02
CA GLN A 171 -5.07 -2.80 -3.56
C GLN A 171 -4.49 -1.61 -2.80
N MET A 172 -3.39 -1.03 -3.30
CA MET A 172 -2.82 0.20 -2.71
C MET A 172 -3.81 1.37 -2.78
N ALA A 173 -4.54 1.52 -3.89
CA ALA A 173 -5.61 2.52 -4.03
C ALA A 173 -6.74 2.29 -3.02
N SER A 174 -7.19 1.05 -2.88
CA SER A 174 -8.20 0.67 -1.88
C SER A 174 -7.73 0.98 -0.45
N TYR A 175 -6.45 0.77 -0.17
CA TYR A 175 -5.85 1.12 1.12
C TYR A 175 -5.75 2.63 1.33
N VAL A 176 -5.48 3.42 0.28
CA VAL A 176 -5.55 4.89 0.33
C VAL A 176 -6.97 5.35 0.70
N ASP A 177 -8.01 4.82 0.04
CA ASP A 177 -9.40 5.17 0.36
C ASP A 177 -9.72 4.85 1.82
N PHE A 178 -9.34 3.65 2.29
CA PHE A 178 -9.47 3.26 3.69
C PHE A 178 -8.81 4.27 4.65
N LEU A 179 -7.55 4.65 4.40
CA LEU A 179 -6.81 5.60 5.23
C LEU A 179 -7.45 7.01 5.26
N MET A 180 -8.15 7.39 4.19
CA MET A 180 -8.76 8.71 4.05
C MET A 180 -10.14 8.83 4.72
N ARG A 181 -10.78 7.72 5.09
CA ARG A 181 -12.03 7.72 5.87
C ARG A 181 -11.81 8.28 7.28
N ASP A 182 -10.68 8.00 7.91
CA ASP A 182 -10.39 8.31 9.32
C ASP A 182 -9.87 9.73 9.61
N SER A 183 -10.29 10.74 8.84
CA SER A 183 -9.80 12.15 8.93
C SER A 183 -8.27 12.33 8.78
N ARG A 184 -7.53 11.26 8.48
CA ARG A 184 -6.11 11.33 8.12
C ARG A 184 -5.98 11.67 6.64
N TRP A 185 -4.87 12.34 6.29
CA TRP A 185 -4.52 12.67 4.90
C TRP A 185 -5.55 13.55 4.18
N THR A 186 -6.40 14.27 4.91
CA THR A 186 -7.48 15.10 4.34
C THR A 186 -6.94 16.21 3.46
N GLU A 187 -5.69 16.63 3.66
CA GLU A 187 -5.01 17.63 2.86
C GLU A 187 -4.71 17.15 1.43
N LEU A 188 -4.68 15.82 1.20
CA LEU A 188 -4.45 15.23 -0.12
C LEU A 188 -5.76 14.91 -0.88
N LYS A 189 -6.91 14.89 -0.20
CA LYS A 189 -8.22 14.64 -0.84
C LYS A 189 -8.49 15.54 -2.06
N PRO A 190 -8.18 16.86 -2.03
CA PRO A 190 -8.40 17.71 -3.20
C PRO A 190 -7.58 17.28 -4.42
N GLN A 191 -6.40 16.70 -4.23
CA GLN A 191 -5.55 16.20 -5.32
C GLN A 191 -6.19 14.95 -5.93
N ILE A 192 -6.57 13.98 -5.10
CA ILE A 192 -7.25 12.74 -5.53
C ILE A 192 -8.53 13.05 -6.32
N ASN A 193 -9.34 13.99 -5.85
CA ASN A 193 -10.58 14.36 -6.54
C ASN A 193 -10.33 14.99 -7.92
N ARG A 194 -9.16 15.59 -8.16
CA ARG A 194 -8.76 16.11 -9.48
C ARG A 194 -8.29 15.00 -10.43
N HIS A 195 -7.80 13.89 -9.88
CA HIS A 195 -7.21 12.76 -10.62
C HIS A 195 -8.16 11.54 -10.63
N ASP A 196 -9.39 11.71 -11.13
CA ASP A 196 -10.38 10.63 -11.28
C ASP A 196 -10.57 9.77 -10.01
N ASN A 197 -10.68 10.45 -8.85
CA ASN A 197 -10.75 9.84 -7.53
C ASN A 197 -9.54 8.92 -7.19
N GLY A 198 -8.36 9.25 -7.70
CA GLY A 198 -7.12 8.55 -7.42
C GLY A 198 -6.84 7.37 -8.36
N ASN A 199 -7.56 7.26 -9.47
CA ASN A 199 -7.24 6.32 -10.53
C ASN A 199 -6.26 6.96 -11.52
N SER A 200 -4.99 6.56 -11.48
CA SER A 200 -3.95 7.12 -12.35
C SER A 200 -4.01 6.61 -13.80
N HIS A 201 -4.79 5.56 -14.07
CA HIS A 201 -4.86 4.84 -15.36
C HIS A 201 -3.51 4.33 -15.89
N THR A 202 -2.45 4.38 -15.07
CA THR A 202 -1.07 4.01 -15.41
C THR A 202 -0.30 3.66 -14.14
N LEU A 203 0.65 2.72 -14.22
CA LEU A 203 1.47 2.30 -13.08
C LEU A 203 2.30 3.46 -12.51
N MET A 204 2.07 3.80 -11.23
CA MET A 204 2.71 4.93 -10.54
C MET A 204 3.69 4.54 -9.44
N LEU A 205 3.65 3.30 -8.94
CA LEU A 205 4.41 2.85 -7.79
C LEU A 205 5.92 3.08 -7.97
N ASP A 206 6.48 2.66 -9.09
CA ASP A 206 7.92 2.82 -9.39
C ASP A 206 8.31 4.31 -9.48
N THR A 207 7.45 5.14 -10.07
CA THR A 207 7.62 6.61 -10.10
C THR A 207 7.66 7.20 -8.69
N TYR A 208 6.70 6.82 -7.84
CA TYR A 208 6.64 7.29 -6.45
C TYR A 208 7.81 6.77 -5.62
N LEU A 209 8.28 5.55 -5.84
CA LEU A 209 9.46 5.02 -5.15
C LEU A 209 10.74 5.79 -5.50
N ARG A 210 10.88 6.24 -6.76
CA ARG A 210 12.01 7.12 -7.15
C ARG A 210 11.92 8.49 -6.47
N MET A 211 10.75 9.12 -6.49
CA MET A 211 10.50 10.37 -5.77
C MET A 211 10.82 10.22 -4.28
N LEU A 212 10.35 9.13 -3.67
CA LEU A 212 10.55 8.84 -2.26
C LEU A 212 12.03 8.61 -1.91
N SER A 213 12.78 7.97 -2.80
CA SER A 213 14.24 7.81 -2.66
C SER A 213 14.95 9.17 -2.61
N GLU A 214 14.59 10.08 -3.52
CA GLU A 214 15.18 11.42 -3.56
C GLU A 214 14.75 12.27 -2.37
N PHE A 215 13.47 12.22 -2.00
CA PHE A 215 12.93 12.84 -0.80
C PHE A 215 13.70 12.39 0.45
N ARG A 216 13.92 11.08 0.63
CA ARG A 216 14.68 10.54 1.76
C ARG A 216 16.13 11.03 1.76
N ARG A 217 16.80 11.11 0.60
CA ARG A 217 18.16 11.68 0.51
C ARG A 217 18.21 13.14 0.93
N ILE A 218 17.21 13.93 0.53
CA ILE A 218 17.07 15.33 0.95
C ILE A 218 16.93 15.41 2.47
N MET A 219 16.05 14.59 3.05
CA MET A 219 15.81 14.55 4.49
C MET A 219 17.02 14.06 5.29
N ASP A 220 17.74 13.04 4.81
CA ASP A 220 18.96 12.51 5.44
C ASP A 220 20.11 13.53 5.41
N GLY A 221 20.15 14.39 4.39
CA GLY A 221 21.12 15.48 4.27
C GLY A 221 20.90 16.60 5.30
N ARG A 222 19.72 16.65 5.94
CA ARG A 222 19.45 17.61 7.01
C ARG A 222 20.17 17.14 8.27
N LYS A 223 21.12 17.94 8.77
CA LYS A 223 21.58 17.81 10.18
C LYS A 223 20.31 17.81 11.02
N ARG A 224 20.21 16.94 12.03
CA ARG A 224 19.08 16.82 12.98
C ARG A 224 18.83 18.14 13.72
N GLY A 225 18.34 19.13 12.99
CA GLY A 225 17.89 20.41 13.47
C GLY A 225 16.52 20.20 14.09
N SER A 226 16.31 20.86 15.22
CA SER A 226 15.07 20.84 15.99
C SER A 226 14.11 21.94 15.54
N GLY A 227 14.31 22.53 14.36
CA GLY A 227 13.45 23.56 13.81
C GLY A 227 12.10 23.01 13.38
N ARG A 228 11.02 23.67 13.78
CA ARG A 228 9.64 23.28 13.44
C ARG A 228 9.36 23.25 11.93
N LEU A 229 10.21 23.86 11.11
CA LEU A 229 10.07 23.94 9.65
C LEU A 229 11.16 23.14 8.92
N ASP A 230 11.99 22.37 9.63
CA ASP A 230 13.11 21.62 9.07
C ASP A 230 12.67 20.41 8.25
N TYR A 231 11.37 20.23 8.00
CA TYR A 231 10.82 19.25 7.06
C TYR A 231 10.31 19.90 5.75
N LEU A 232 10.21 21.23 5.68
CA LEU A 232 9.74 21.91 4.48
C LEU A 232 10.81 21.94 3.39
N LEU A 233 10.38 21.75 2.15
CA LEU A 233 11.22 21.65 0.96
C LEU A 233 11.38 23.02 0.29
N SER A 234 12.59 23.32 -0.18
CA SER A 234 12.86 24.46 -1.05
C SER A 234 12.39 24.20 -2.48
N CYS A 235 12.30 25.24 -3.31
CA CYS A 235 11.94 25.09 -4.73
C CYS A 235 12.95 24.20 -5.49
N GLU A 236 14.24 24.26 -5.15
CA GLU A 236 15.26 23.38 -5.76
C GLU A 236 15.09 21.91 -5.34
N GLU A 237 14.74 21.66 -4.07
CA GLU A 237 14.47 20.32 -3.57
C GLU A 237 13.20 19.72 -4.21
N LEU A 238 12.15 20.53 -4.39
CA LEU A 238 10.93 20.13 -5.10
C LEU A 238 11.22 19.75 -6.56
N LYS A 239 12.04 20.54 -7.27
CA LYS A 239 12.49 20.21 -8.64
C LYS A 239 13.24 18.89 -8.70
N ARG A 240 14.18 18.66 -7.78
CA ARG A 240 14.92 17.38 -7.71
C ARG A 240 14.01 16.17 -7.53
N ILE A 241 12.94 16.31 -6.74
CA ILE A 241 11.96 15.25 -6.55
C ILE A 241 11.19 14.97 -7.85
N VAL A 242 10.79 15.99 -8.60
CA VAL A 242 10.14 15.80 -9.91
C VAL A 242 11.11 15.19 -10.93
N ASP A 243 12.36 15.63 -10.98
CA ASP A 243 13.38 15.06 -11.87
C ASP A 243 13.62 13.56 -11.58
N ALA A 244 13.33 13.10 -10.36
CA ALA A 244 13.38 11.69 -9.99
C ALA A 244 12.28 10.83 -10.63
N GLN A 245 11.19 11.43 -11.12
CA GLN A 245 10.13 10.70 -11.81
C GLN A 245 10.63 10.05 -13.11
N ILE A 246 11.53 10.72 -13.82
CA ILE A 246 12.13 10.23 -15.06
C ILE A 246 13.10 9.09 -14.74
N HIS A 247 12.86 7.92 -15.34
CA HIS A 247 13.73 6.76 -15.17
C HIS A 247 15.19 7.11 -15.55
N PRO A 248 16.21 6.68 -14.78
CA PRO A 248 17.60 7.03 -15.03
C PRO A 248 18.11 6.74 -16.45
N SER A 249 17.55 5.72 -17.12
CA SER A 249 17.88 5.39 -18.52
C SER A 249 17.37 6.40 -19.55
N ASN A 250 16.37 7.22 -19.19
CA ASN A 250 15.70 8.16 -20.08
C ASN A 250 16.06 9.61 -19.76
N ARG A 251 16.96 9.84 -18.79
CA ARG A 251 17.54 11.15 -18.55
C ARG A 251 18.53 11.43 -19.68
N ASN A 252 18.11 12.22 -20.66
CA ASN A 252 19.06 12.84 -21.58
C ASN A 252 19.99 13.71 -20.73
N TYR A 253 21.26 13.33 -20.69
CA TYR A 253 22.31 14.26 -20.28
C TYR A 253 22.42 15.32 -21.37
N ASP A 254 21.59 16.36 -21.28
CA ASP A 254 21.92 17.62 -21.93
C ASP A 254 23.20 18.13 -21.25
N ARG A 255 24.28 18.11 -22.02
CA ARG A 255 25.57 18.72 -21.69
C ARG A 255 25.52 20.22 -21.92
#